data_AF-X1V4E6-F1
#
_entry.id   AF-X1V4E6-F1
#
_cell.length_a   1.000
_cell.length_b   1.000
_cell.length_c   1.000
_cell.angle_alpha   90.00
_cell.angle_beta   90.00
_cell.angle_gamma   90.00
#
_symmetry.space_group_name_H-M   'P 1'
#
loop_
_entity.id
_entity.type
_entity.pdbx_description
1 polymer ?
#
loop_
_entity_poly.entity_id
_entity_poly.type
_entity_poly.pdbx_seq_one_letter_code
_entity_poly.pdbx_strand_id
1 'polypeptide(L)'
;MKQIWAPWRIEYVRMEKPEGCILCEKPRQDNDALNYILYRGDKNFVIMNSYPYNPGHLMVAPYRHIANLEELTDEELGEHFEIVSRGIKLLRRVFNPGGFNIGINMGKVAGAGIDEHVHTHIVPRWQGDTNFMP
;
A
#
# COMPACT_ATOMS: atom_id res chain seq x y z
N MET A 1 -14.54 -12.68 -18.21
CA MET A 1 -14.18 -11.75 -17.13
C MET A 1 -15.35 -10.80 -16.91
N LYS A 2 -15.94 -10.75 -15.70
CA LYS A 2 -16.94 -9.71 -15.37
C LYS A 2 -16.18 -8.44 -14.99
N GLN A 3 -16.48 -7.31 -15.63
CA GLN A 3 -15.86 -6.03 -15.30
C GLN A 3 -16.24 -5.62 -13.87
N ILE A 4 -15.24 -5.33 -13.05
CA ILE A 4 -15.42 -4.75 -11.72
C ILE A 4 -15.20 -3.24 -11.86
N TRP A 5 -16.24 -2.47 -11.54
CA TRP A 5 -16.19 -1.01 -11.56
C TRP A 5 -15.82 -0.50 -10.17
N ALA A 6 -14.87 0.44 -10.09
CA ALA A 6 -14.51 1.14 -8.86
C ALA A 6 -14.93 2.62 -8.96
N PRO A 7 -16.24 2.94 -8.97
CA PRO A 7 -16.74 4.29 -9.24
C PRO A 7 -16.22 5.33 -8.23
N TRP A 8 -15.90 4.93 -7.00
CA TRP A 8 -15.27 5.81 -6.00
C TRP A 8 -13.86 6.28 -6.39
N ARG A 9 -13.20 5.63 -7.35
CA ARG A 9 -11.90 6.09 -7.89
C ARG A 9 -12.06 7.14 -8.99
N ILE A 10 -13.28 7.51 -9.40
CA ILE A 10 -13.46 8.43 -10.53
C ILE A 10 -12.84 9.81 -10.28
N GLU A 11 -12.86 10.29 -9.03
CA GLU A 11 -12.21 11.54 -8.64
C GLU A 11 -10.69 11.43 -8.77
N TYR A 12 -10.10 10.31 -8.36
CA TYR A 12 -8.67 10.02 -8.57
C TYR A 12 -8.27 9.92 -10.04
N VAL A 13 -9.14 9.32 -10.87
CA VAL A 13 -8.87 9.17 -12.29
C VAL A 13 -8.94 10.52 -13.01
N ARG A 14 -9.79 11.44 -12.51
CA ARG A 14 -10.01 12.76 -13.09
C ARG A 14 -9.09 13.85 -12.54
N MET A 15 -8.55 13.67 -11.34
CA MET A 15 -7.65 14.67 -10.75
C MET A 15 -6.33 14.74 -11.51
N GLU A 16 -5.72 15.93 -11.52
CA GLU A 16 -4.33 16.05 -11.90
C GLU A 16 -3.47 15.26 -10.90
N LYS A 17 -2.53 14.48 -11.43
CA LYS A 17 -1.60 13.77 -10.57
C LYS A 17 -0.71 14.80 -9.87
N PRO A 18 -0.63 14.79 -8.54
CA PRO A 18 0.25 15.70 -7.83
C PRO A 18 1.69 15.50 -8.30
N GLU A 19 2.42 16.60 -8.45
CA GLU A 19 3.86 16.55 -8.67
C GLU A 19 4.55 15.98 -7.42
N GLY A 20 5.57 15.16 -7.61
CA GLY A 20 6.32 14.55 -6.52
C GLY A 20 5.83 13.16 -6.08
N CYS A 21 6.36 12.67 -4.97
CA CYS A 21 6.09 11.34 -4.45
C CYS A 21 5.36 11.43 -3.12
N ILE A 22 4.11 10.98 -3.09
CA ILE A 22 3.30 10.98 -1.87
C ILE A 22 3.93 10.16 -0.74
N LEU A 23 4.68 9.10 -1.08
CA LEU A 23 5.37 8.24 -0.10
C LEU A 23 6.61 8.91 0.49
N CYS A 24 7.14 9.96 -0.15
CA CYS A 24 8.17 10.82 0.44
C CYS A 24 7.57 11.98 1.24
N GLU A 25 6.50 12.59 0.73
CA GLU A 25 5.93 13.81 1.30
C GLU A 25 5.11 13.55 2.56
N LYS A 26 4.22 12.55 2.52
CA LYS A 26 3.28 12.26 3.61
C LYS A 26 3.98 11.95 4.92
N PRO A 27 5.03 11.11 4.97
CA PRO A 27 5.73 10.83 6.22
C PRO A 27 6.53 12.02 6.77
N ARG A 28 6.90 13.01 5.94
CA ARG A 28 7.64 14.21 6.40
C ARG A 28 6.73 15.23 7.09
N GLN A 29 5.43 15.12 6.88
CA GLN A 29 4.45 15.99 7.53
C GLN A 29 4.12 15.45 8.93
N ASP A 30 4.04 16.35 9.91
CA ASP A 30 3.74 16.01 11.31
C ASP A 30 2.22 15.92 11.56
N ASN A 31 1.53 15.09 10.77
CA ASN A 31 0.09 14.85 10.92
C ASN A 31 -0.31 13.47 10.40
N ASP A 32 -0.03 12.44 11.20
CA ASP A 32 -0.26 11.05 10.82
C ASP A 32 -1.73 10.74 10.49
N ALA A 33 -2.66 11.31 11.27
CA ALA A 33 -4.09 11.08 11.08
C ALA A 33 -4.59 11.60 9.72
N LEU A 34 -4.22 12.84 9.34
CA LEU A 34 -4.60 13.41 8.04
C LEU A 34 -3.88 12.75 6.87
N ASN A 35 -2.70 12.19 7.12
CA ASN A 35 -1.89 11.54 6.09
C ASN A 35 -2.07 10.02 6.02
N TYR A 36 -2.98 9.48 6.82
CA TYR A 36 -3.26 8.05 6.91
C TYR A 36 -2.02 7.21 7.25
N ILE A 37 -1.04 7.78 7.95
CA ILE A 37 0.12 7.06 8.46
C ILE A 37 -0.34 6.28 9.69
N LEU A 38 -0.25 4.95 9.60
CA LEU A 38 -0.68 4.04 10.66
C LEU A 38 0.47 3.67 11.60
N TYR A 39 1.69 3.60 11.08
CA TYR A 39 2.87 3.19 11.82
C TYR A 39 4.14 3.78 11.22
N ARG A 40 5.08 4.17 12.09
CA ARG A 40 6.41 4.64 11.73
C ARG A 40 7.44 3.68 12.35
N GLY A 41 8.19 3.00 11.50
CA GLY A 41 9.40 2.28 11.89
C GLY A 41 10.64 3.15 11.68
N ASP A 42 11.81 2.53 11.76
CA ASP A 42 13.11 3.16 11.63
C ASP A 42 13.47 3.41 10.16
N LYS A 43 13.17 2.45 9.27
CA LYS A 43 13.48 2.53 7.83
C LYS A 43 12.23 2.53 6.95
N ASN A 44 11.13 1.97 7.46
CA ASN A 44 9.87 1.80 6.75
C ASN A 44 8.70 2.37 7.57
N PHE A 45 7.59 2.63 6.88
CA PHE A 45 6.35 3.08 7.49
C PHE A 45 5.15 2.38 6.86
N VAL A 46 4.00 2.50 7.52
CA VAL A 46 2.71 2.01 7.02
C VAL A 46 1.80 3.19 6.75
N ILE A 47 1.24 3.23 5.54
CA ILE A 47 0.23 4.20 5.13
C ILE A 47 -1.00 3.46 4.61
N MET A 48 -2.20 3.95 4.93
CA MET A 48 -3.42 3.38 4.36
C MET A 48 -3.63 3.88 2.94
N ASN A 49 -4.08 3.00 2.05
CA ASN A 49 -4.35 3.39 0.68
C ASN A 49 -5.62 4.27 0.62
N SER A 50 -5.50 5.51 0.11
CA SER A 50 -6.64 6.43 -0.05
C SER A 50 -7.69 5.93 -1.04
N TYR A 51 -7.31 5.02 -1.95
CA TYR A 51 -8.20 4.38 -2.91
C TYR A 51 -8.16 2.85 -2.73
N PRO A 52 -8.70 2.34 -1.61
CA PRO A 52 -8.51 0.95 -1.21
C PRO A 52 -9.27 -0.01 -2.13
N TYR A 53 -8.74 -1.23 -2.29
CA TYR A 53 -9.49 -2.34 -2.90
C TYR A 53 -10.57 -2.85 -1.95
N ASN A 54 -10.22 -2.98 -0.66
CA ASN A 54 -11.10 -3.37 0.43
C ASN A 54 -10.75 -2.56 1.70
N PRO A 55 -11.68 -2.44 2.66
CA PRO A 55 -11.38 -1.85 3.97
C PRO A 55 -10.15 -2.49 4.61
N GLY A 56 -9.27 -1.66 5.19
CA GLY A 56 -8.02 -2.11 5.78
C GLY A 56 -6.88 -2.35 4.78
N HIS A 57 -6.97 -1.84 3.55
CA HIS A 57 -5.87 -1.86 2.59
C HIS A 57 -4.70 -0.99 3.07
N LEU A 58 -3.60 -1.64 3.46
CA LEU A 58 -2.37 -0.99 3.91
C LEU A 58 -1.30 -1.05 2.82
N MET A 59 -0.37 -0.11 2.86
CA MET A 59 0.86 -0.10 2.08
C MET A 59 2.05 0.06 3.04
N VAL A 60 3.06 -0.80 2.89
CA VAL A 60 4.33 -0.68 3.59
C VAL A 60 5.36 -0.13 2.61
N ALA A 61 6.10 0.92 2.99
CA ALA A 61 7.07 1.56 2.11
C ALA A 61 8.32 1.99 2.90
N PRO A 62 9.52 1.98 2.29
CA PRO A 62 10.71 2.57 2.87
C PRO A 62 10.60 4.10 2.86
N TYR A 63 11.29 4.79 3.78
CA TYR A 63 11.44 6.25 3.70
C TYR A 63 12.30 6.68 2.52
N ARG A 64 13.26 5.83 2.11
CA ARG A 64 14.14 6.09 0.97
C ARG A 64 13.36 5.97 -0.34
N HIS A 65 13.57 6.92 -1.24
CA HIS A 65 12.94 6.93 -2.57
C HIS A 65 13.69 5.99 -3.50
N ILE A 66 13.13 4.79 -3.71
CA ILE A 66 13.66 3.77 -4.62
C ILE A 66 12.52 3.05 -5.31
N ALA A 67 12.71 2.72 -6.59
CA ALA A 67 11.66 2.12 -7.41
C ALA A 67 11.55 0.60 -7.21
N ASN A 68 12.67 -0.06 -6.93
CA ASN A 68 12.72 -1.52 -6.99
C ASN A 68 13.04 -2.16 -5.64
N LEU A 69 12.50 -3.36 -5.43
CA LEU A 69 12.65 -4.11 -4.18
C LEU A 69 14.10 -4.55 -3.97
N GLU A 70 14.82 -4.89 -5.04
CA GLU A 70 16.22 -5.32 -5.02
C GLU A 70 17.20 -4.20 -4.65
N GLU A 71 16.74 -2.96 -4.60
CA GLU A 71 17.56 -1.82 -4.16
C GLU A 71 17.53 -1.62 -2.65
N LEU A 72 16.63 -2.29 -1.92
CA LEU A 72 16.57 -2.24 -0.45
C LEU A 72 17.83 -2.83 0.15
N THR A 73 18.34 -2.19 1.21
CA THR A 73 19.35 -2.78 2.08
C THR A 73 18.76 -3.94 2.89
N ASP A 74 19.59 -4.84 3.40
CA ASP A 74 19.14 -5.96 4.23
C ASP A 74 18.35 -5.51 5.47
N GLU A 75 18.75 -4.39 6.08
CA GLU A 75 18.03 -3.78 7.21
C GLU A 75 16.64 -3.28 6.79
N GLU A 76 16.56 -2.53 5.68
CA GLU A 76 15.29 -2.04 5.15
C GLU A 76 14.36 -3.20 4.78
N LEU A 77 14.89 -4.23 4.11
CA LEU A 77 14.13 -5.41 3.67
C LEU A 77 13.62 -6.22 4.87
N GLY A 78 14.47 -6.44 5.87
CA GLY A 78 14.12 -7.15 7.10
C GLY A 78 13.00 -6.46 7.86
N GLU A 79 13.13 -5.16 8.11
CA GLU A 79 12.09 -4.38 8.77
C GLU A 79 10.80 -4.33 7.92
N HIS A 80 10.93 -4.17 6.60
CA HIS A 80 9.79 -4.10 5.69
C HIS A 80 8.87 -5.31 5.82
N PHE A 81 9.43 -6.53 5.75
CA PHE A 81 8.63 -7.75 5.85
C PHE A 81 8.22 -8.10 7.28
N GLU A 82 8.94 -7.64 8.30
CA GLU A 82 8.46 -7.68 9.69
C GLU A 82 7.18 -6.86 9.84
N ILE A 83 7.17 -5.62 9.32
CA ILE A 83 6.01 -4.74 9.34
C ILE A 83 4.85 -5.34 8.53
N VAL A 84 5.11 -5.94 7.36
CA VAL A 84 4.08 -6.65 6.59
C VAL A 84 3.43 -7.76 7.43
N SER A 85 4.25 -8.61 8.08
CA SER A 85 3.78 -9.67 8.96
C SER A 85 2.93 -9.13 10.12
N ARG A 86 3.36 -8.03 10.75
CA ARG A 86 2.62 -7.35 11.82
C ARG A 86 1.29 -6.78 11.32
N GLY A 87 1.26 -6.18 10.12
CA GLY A 87 0.06 -5.68 9.46
C GLY A 87 -0.98 -6.77 9.25
N ILE A 88 -0.57 -7.94 8.76
CA ILE A 88 -1.47 -9.10 8.59
C ILE A 88 -2.06 -9.54 9.94
N LYS A 89 -1.24 -9.65 11.00
CA LYS A 89 -1.73 -10.02 12.34
C LYS A 89 -2.72 -9.01 12.90
N LEU A 90 -2.43 -7.71 12.72
CA LEU A 90 -3.32 -6.62 13.14
C LEU A 90 -4.67 -6.70 12.41
N LEU A 91 -4.64 -6.79 11.08
CA LEU A 91 -5.84 -6.85 10.25
C LEU A 91 -6.67 -8.10 10.56
N ARG A 92 -6.04 -9.25 10.83
CA ARG A 92 -6.72 -10.45 11.34
C ARG A 92 -7.52 -10.16 12.60
N ARG A 93 -6.90 -9.48 13.56
CA ARG A 93 -7.52 -9.18 14.86
C ARG A 93 -8.68 -8.18 14.73
N VAL A 94 -8.54 -7.15 13.90
CA VAL A 94 -9.49 -6.02 13.87
C VAL A 94 -10.60 -6.16 12.82
N PHE A 95 -10.36 -6.90 11.74
CA PHE A 95 -11.31 -7.06 10.63
C PHE A 95 -11.80 -8.49 10.42
N ASN A 96 -11.12 -9.50 10.98
CA ASN A 96 -11.42 -10.92 10.76
C ASN A 96 -11.64 -11.31 9.26
N PRO A 97 -10.71 -10.97 8.35
CA PRO A 97 -10.79 -11.38 6.95
C PRO A 97 -10.56 -12.88 6.79
N GLY A 98 -11.14 -13.46 5.73
CA GLY A 98 -10.94 -14.86 5.34
C GLY A 98 -9.59 -15.12 4.65
N GLY A 99 -8.91 -14.07 4.17
CA GLY A 99 -7.61 -14.19 3.50
C GLY A 99 -6.95 -12.83 3.22
N PHE A 100 -5.83 -12.85 2.51
CA PHE A 100 -5.08 -11.65 2.13
C PHE A 100 -4.50 -11.78 0.73
N ASN A 101 -4.41 -10.67 -0.01
CA ASN A 101 -3.42 -10.53 -1.07
C ASN A 101 -2.28 -9.64 -0.57
N ILE A 102 -1.07 -10.14 -0.76
CA ILE A 102 0.17 -9.41 -0.49
C ILE A 102 0.90 -9.30 -1.83
N GLY A 103 1.32 -8.10 -2.21
CA GLY A 103 1.96 -7.93 -3.51
C GLY A 103 2.61 -6.56 -3.72
N ILE A 104 3.50 -6.52 -4.69
CA ILE A 104 4.24 -5.34 -5.12
C ILE A 104 4.12 -5.27 -6.64
N ASN A 105 3.80 -4.10 -7.17
CA ASN A 105 3.87 -3.83 -8.59
C ASN A 105 5.13 -2.99 -8.85
N MET A 106 6.06 -3.49 -9.65
CA MET A 106 7.29 -2.76 -10.02
C MET A 106 7.25 -2.39 -11.50
N GLY A 107 7.42 -1.10 -11.78
CA GLY A 107 7.31 -0.52 -13.11
C GLY A 107 5.87 -0.32 -13.60
N LYS A 108 5.69 0.68 -14.47
CA LYS A 108 4.40 1.09 -15.03
C LYS A 108 3.60 -0.04 -15.68
N VAL A 109 4.29 -0.98 -16.36
CA VAL A 109 3.66 -2.11 -17.06
C VAL A 109 3.04 -3.11 -16.08
N ALA A 110 3.59 -3.24 -14.87
CA ALA A 110 3.02 -4.10 -13.82
C ALA A 110 1.81 -3.45 -13.12
N GLY A 111 1.37 -2.26 -13.54
CA GLY A 111 0.26 -1.54 -12.92
C GLY A 111 0.64 -0.82 -11.63
N ALA A 112 1.91 -0.45 -11.47
CA ALA A 112 2.34 0.43 -10.38
C ALA A 112 1.70 1.81 -10.54
N GLY A 113 0.93 2.23 -9.53
CA GLY A 113 0.35 3.58 -9.49
C GLY A 113 1.38 4.67 -9.18
N ILE A 114 2.42 4.28 -8.45
CA ILE A 114 3.63 5.04 -8.12
C ILE A 114 4.79 4.10 -8.45
N ASP A 115 5.39 4.27 -9.62
CA ASP A 115 6.40 3.35 -10.16
C ASP A 115 7.84 3.69 -9.72
N GLU A 116 8.05 4.87 -9.14
CA GLU A 116 9.36 5.33 -8.66
C GLU A 116 9.60 5.07 -7.16
N HIS A 117 8.59 4.60 -6.42
CA HIS A 117 8.69 4.32 -4.99
C HIS A 117 8.03 3.00 -4.62
N VAL A 118 8.83 1.99 -4.31
CA VAL A 118 8.41 0.63 -3.98
C VAL A 118 7.51 0.60 -2.74
N HIS A 119 6.43 -0.17 -2.80
CA HIS A 119 5.53 -0.37 -1.67
C HIS A 119 4.81 -1.72 -1.75
N THR A 120 4.70 -2.40 -0.60
CA THR A 120 3.98 -3.66 -0.49
C THR A 120 2.54 -3.42 -0.07
N HIS A 121 1.61 -3.87 -0.89
CA HIS A 121 0.19 -3.88 -0.58
C HIS A 121 -0.17 -5.02 0.36
N ILE A 122 -1.02 -4.74 1.34
CA ILE A 122 -1.66 -5.72 2.21
C ILE A 122 -3.17 -5.50 2.08
N VAL A 123 -3.84 -6.42 1.39
CA VAL A 123 -5.28 -6.30 1.08
C VAL A 123 -6.05 -7.42 1.80
N PRO A 124 -6.84 -7.12 2.84
CA PRO A 124 -7.77 -8.06 3.46
C PRO A 124 -8.83 -8.54 2.48
N ARG A 125 -9.17 -9.84 2.52
CA ARG A 125 -10.13 -10.48 1.62
C ARG A 125 -11.21 -11.27 2.35
N TRP A 126 -12.41 -11.29 1.80
CA TRP A 126 -13.56 -12.05 2.29
C TRP A 126 -14.18 -12.92 1.21
N GLN A 127 -14.83 -14.01 1.60
CA GLN A 127 -15.58 -14.81 0.64
C GLN A 127 -16.70 -13.96 0.01
N GLY A 128 -16.77 -13.97 -1.32
CA GLY A 128 -17.76 -13.19 -2.07
C GLY A 128 -17.41 -11.72 -2.29
N ASP A 129 -16.24 -11.27 -1.82
CA ASP A 129 -15.70 -9.98 -2.24
C ASP A 129 -15.17 -10.04 -3.69
N THR A 130 -14.89 -8.88 -4.26
CA THR A 130 -14.37 -8.79 -5.62
C THR A 130 -12.88 -9.13 -5.67
N ASN A 131 -12.54 -10.24 -6.34
CA ASN A 131 -11.14 -10.64 -6.56
C ASN A 131 -10.52 -9.89 -7.75
N PHE A 132 -9.31 -9.38 -7.54
CA PHE A 132 -8.52 -8.62 -8.52
C PHE A 132 -7.79 -9.55 -9.52
N MET A 133 -7.51 -10.79 -9.15
CA MET A 133 -6.93 -11.77 -10.07
C MET A 133 -8.05 -12.46 -10.87
N PRO A 134 -7.98 -12.47 -12.22
CA PRO A 134 -8.92 -13.23 -13.05
C PRO A 134 -8.85 -14.73 -12.81
#